data_AF-J4KSA0-F1
#
_entry.id   AF-J4KSA0-F1
#
_cell.length_a   1.000
_cell.length_b   1.000
_cell.length_c   1.000
_cell.angle_alpha   90.00
_cell.angle_beta   90.00
_cell.angle_gamma   90.00
#
_symmetry.space_group_name_H-M   'P 1'
#
loop_
_entity.id
_entity.type
_entity.pdbx_description
1 polymer ?
#
loop_
_entity_poly.entity_id
_entity_poly.type
_entity_poly.pdbx_seq_one_letter_code
_entity_poly.pdbx_strand_id
1 'polypeptide(L)' 'MEQNEKPFQFLAWIATFILILAAILASFVPALEYHHWAFILANSLWVVVGFLWKEMSLIVLNAGLTIIYIFGLIL' A
#
# COMPACT_ATOMS: atom_id res chain seq x y z
N MET A 1 -8.63 -19.74 -22.49
CA MET A 1 -8.51 -18.27 -22.41
C MET A 1 -7.18 -18.00 -21.74
N GLU A 2 -6.17 -17.54 -22.46
CA GLU A 2 -4.92 -17.12 -21.83
C GLU A 2 -5.23 -15.87 -21.02
N GLN A 3 -5.14 -15.99 -19.70
CA GLN A 3 -5.38 -14.87 -18.82
C GLN A 3 -4.19 -13.91 -18.99
N ASN A 4 -4.44 -12.74 -19.58
CA ASN A 4 -3.51 -11.59 -19.57
C ASN A 4 -3.38 -11.07 -18.12
N GLU A 5 -2.88 -11.90 -17.21
CA GLU A 5 -2.60 -11.49 -15.84
C GLU A 5 -1.48 -10.46 -15.86
N LYS A 6 -1.71 -9.34 -15.16
CA LYS A 6 -0.63 -8.38 -14.94
C LYS A 6 0.49 -9.10 -14.20
N PRO A 7 1.77 -8.88 -14.58
CA PRO A 7 2.87 -9.61 -13.98
C PRO A 7 2.89 -9.39 -12.46
N PHE A 8 3.24 -10.42 -11.69
CA PHE A 8 3.32 -10.35 -10.22
C PHE A 8 1.99 -10.02 -9.50
N GLN A 9 0.86 -10.50 -10.03
CA GLN A 9 -0.47 -10.30 -9.42
C GLN A 9 -0.56 -10.76 -7.95
N PHE A 10 0.19 -11.80 -7.56
CA PHE A 10 0.29 -12.23 -6.17
C PHE A 10 0.87 -11.15 -5.24
N LEU A 11 1.86 -10.37 -5.70
CA LEU A 11 2.42 -9.27 -4.92
C LEU A 11 1.40 -8.15 -4.71
N ALA A 12 0.59 -7.85 -5.73
CA ALA A 12 -0.50 -6.90 -5.62
C ALA A 12 -1.56 -7.36 -4.61
N TRP A 13 -1.86 -8.66 -4.55
CA TRP A 13 -2.77 -9.21 -3.54
C TRP A 13 -2.20 -9.13 -2.12
N ILE A 14 -0.90 -9.38 -1.94
CA ILE A 14 -0.24 -9.16 -0.64
C ILE A 14 -0.35 -7.69 -0.22
N ALA A 15 -0.01 -6.77 -1.12
CA ALA A 15 -0.09 -5.33 -0.86
C ALA A 15 -1.53 -4.92 -0.49
N THR A 16 -2.53 -5.46 -1.20
CA THR A 16 -3.96 -5.25 -0.94
C THR A 16 -4.36 -5.77 0.44
N PHE A 17 -3.96 -6.99 0.79
CA PHE A 17 -4.29 -7.58 2.08
C PHE A 17 -3.74 -6.76 3.25
N ILE A 18 -2.47 -6.33 3.17
CA ILE A 18 -1.85 -5.48 4.19
C ILE A 18 -2.54 -4.12 4.25
N LEU A 19 -2.93 -3.54 3.10
CA LEU A 19 -3.67 -2.28 3.04
C LEU A 19 -5.02 -2.37 3.76
N ILE A 20 -5.75 -3.47 3.57
CA ILE A 20 -7.02 -3.73 4.25
C ILE A 20 -6.80 -3.87 5.77
N LEU A 21 -5.76 -4.61 6.20
CA LEU A 21 -5.41 -4.70 7.61
C LEU A 21 -5.05 -3.33 8.21
N ALA A 22 -4.30 -2.50 7.47
CA ALA A 22 -3.98 -1.14 7.88
C ALA A 22 -5.26 -0.28 8.07
N ALA A 23 -6.22 -0.38 7.14
CA ALA A 23 -7.49 0.32 7.23
C ALA A 23 -8.35 -0.16 8.41
N ILE A 24 -8.34 -1.47 8.72
CA ILE A 24 -8.99 -2.03 9.91
C ILE A 24 -8.36 -1.44 11.18
N LEU A 25 -7.03 -1.46 11.28
CA LEU A 25 -6.33 -0.88 12.44
C LEU A 25 -6.66 0.61 12.61
N ALA A 26 -6.68 1.38 11.52
CA ALA A 26 -7.03 2.80 11.55
C ALA A 26 -8.49 3.04 11.98
N SER A 27 -9.41 2.16 11.59
CA SER A 27 -10.83 2.33 11.86
C SER A 27 -11.24 1.88 13.26
N PHE A 28 -10.63 0.79 13.76
CA PHE A 28 -11.08 0.15 15.00
C PHE A 28 -10.12 0.36 16.17
N VAL A 29 -8.82 0.58 15.91
CA VAL A 29 -7.81 0.76 16.97
C VAL A 29 -6.83 1.90 16.62
N PRO A 30 -7.32 3.11 16.29
CA PRO A 30 -6.45 4.21 15.86
C PRO A 30 -5.43 4.64 16.93
N ALA A 31 -5.81 4.56 18.21
CA ALA A 31 -4.98 5.02 19.35
C ALA A 31 -3.64 4.27 19.52
N LEU A 32 -3.47 3.10 18.89
CA LEU A 32 -2.21 2.36 18.92
C LEU A 32 -1.25 2.73 17.78
N GLU A 33 -1.68 3.55 16.83
CA GLU A 33 -0.88 4.10 15.73
C GLU A 33 -0.19 3.08 14.80
N TYR A 34 -0.36 1.76 15.03
CA TYR A 34 0.19 0.69 14.19
C TYR A 34 -0.28 0.76 12.73
N HIS A 35 -1.42 1.41 12.49
CA HIS A 35 -1.93 1.62 11.14
C HIS A 35 -0.98 2.46 10.28
N HIS A 36 -0.21 3.40 10.84
CA HIS A 36 0.80 4.16 10.08
C HIS A 36 1.86 3.23 9.49
N TRP A 37 2.44 2.35 10.31
CA TRP A 37 3.44 1.37 9.87
C TRP A 37 2.87 0.40 8.83
N ALA A 38 1.64 -0.09 9.06
CA ALA A 38 0.97 -0.98 8.12
C ALA A 38 0.67 -0.30 6.78
N PHE A 39 0.24 0.97 6.80
CA PHE A 39 0.04 1.77 5.59
C PHE A 39 1.36 2.04 4.87
N ILE A 40 2.44 2.38 5.57
CA ILE A 40 3.77 2.58 4.94
C ILE A 40 4.18 1.32 4.19
N LEU A 41 4.06 0.15 4.82
CA LEU A 41 4.39 -1.13 4.19
C LEU A 41 3.50 -1.42 2.98
N ALA A 42 2.18 -1.30 3.13
CA ALA A 42 1.23 -1.58 2.06
C ALA A 42 1.43 -0.67 0.85
N ASN A 43 1.56 0.64 1.08
CA ASN A 43 1.75 1.62 0.02
C ASN A 43 3.13 1.45 -0.65
N SER A 44 4.19 1.14 0.11
CA SER A 44 5.51 0.85 -0.48
C SER A 44 5.48 -0.37 -1.41
N LEU A 45 4.76 -1.43 -1.04
CA LEU A 45 4.56 -2.59 -1.92
C LEU A 45 3.77 -2.23 -3.17
N TRP A 46 2.73 -1.40 -3.03
CA TRP A 46 1.99 -0.91 -4.19
C TRP A 46 2.85 -0.03 -5.10
N VAL A 47 3.78 0.78 -4.59
CA VAL A 47 4.75 1.49 -5.44
C VAL A 47 5.55 0.50 -6.30
N VAL A 48 6.06 -0.59 -5.71
CA VAL A 48 6.77 -1.64 -6.45
C VAL A 48 5.87 -2.26 -7.52
N VAL A 49 4.62 -2.59 -7.19
CA VAL A 49 3.64 -3.11 -8.16
C VAL A 49 3.39 -2.10 -9.28
N GLY A 50 3.29 -0.81 -8.96
CA GLY A 50 3.12 0.27 -9.95
C GLY A 50 4.27 0.32 -10.96
N PHE A 51 5.51 0.12 -10.52
CA PHE A 51 6.66 0.00 -11.42
C PHE A 51 6.57 -1.26 -12.29
N LEU A 52 6.20 -2.41 -11.71
CA LEU A 52 6.06 -3.68 -12.45
C LEU A 52 4.96 -3.62 -13.51
N TRP A 53 3.87 -2.88 -13.24
CA TRP A 53 2.75 -2.69 -14.15
C TRP A 53 2.90 -1.48 -15.07
N LYS A 54 3.95 -0.67 -14.88
CA LYS A 54 4.20 0.60 -15.60
C LYS A 54 3.03 1.59 -15.47
N GLU A 55 2.41 1.65 -14.30
CA GLU A 55 1.26 2.52 -14.01
C GLU A 55 1.67 3.71 -13.14
N MET A 56 1.88 4.87 -13.77
CA MET A 56 2.33 6.09 -13.09
C MET A 56 1.38 6.58 -11.99
N SER A 57 0.05 6.47 -12.21
CA SER A 57 -0.95 6.85 -11.21
C SER A 57 -0.79 6.04 -9.93
N LEU A 58 -0.49 4.74 -10.07
CA LEU A 58 -0.33 3.82 -8.96
C LEU A 58 0.96 4.11 -8.18
N ILE A 59 2.05 4.44 -8.88
CA ILE A 59 3.31 4.86 -8.27
C ILE A 59 3.13 6.16 -7.47
N VAL A 60 2.59 7.21 -8.12
CA VAL A 60 2.49 8.55 -7.52
C VAL A 60 1.57 8.54 -6.30
N LEU A 61 0.40 7.89 -6.41
CA LEU A 61 -0.55 7.79 -5.29
C LEU A 61 0.09 7.12 -4.08
N ASN A 62 0.65 5.93 -4.25
CA ASN A 62 1.16 5.15 -3.14
C ASN A 62 2.47 5.72 -2.58
N ALA A 63 3.32 6.34 -3.41
CA ALA A 63 4.50 7.05 -2.92
C ALA A 63 4.10 8.28 -2.08
N GLY A 64 3.12 9.05 -2.54
CA GLY A 64 2.56 10.19 -1.80
C GLY A 64 1.98 9.75 -0.45
N LEU A 65 1.17 8.69 -0.43
CA LEU A 65 0.62 8.12 0.81
C LEU A 65 1.73 7.65 1.75
N THR A 66 2.74 6.94 1.24
CA THR A 66 3.88 6.49 2.04
C THR A 66 4.57 7.67 2.74
N ILE A 67 4.81 8.76 2.01
CA ILE A 67 5.39 9.99 2.56
C ILE A 67 4.49 10.58 3.65
N ILE A 68 3.18 10.70 3.38
CA ILE A 68 2.21 11.22 4.36
C ILE A 68 2.23 10.41 5.66
N TYR A 69 2.22 9.08 5.58
CA TYR A 69 2.23 8.23 6.77
C TYR A 69 3.55 8.25 7.53
N ILE A 70 4.69 8.46 6.84
CA ILE A 70 5.98 8.71 7.49
C ILE A 70 5.95 10.03 8.25
N PHE A 71 5.46 11.10 7.63
CA PHE A 71 5.34 12.40 8.30
C PHE A 71 4.38 12.34 9.49
N GLY A 72 3.27 11.62 9.36
CA GLY A 72 2.32 11.42 10.47
C GLY A 72 2.86 10.59 11.64
N LEU A 73 4.03 9.95 11.52
CA LEU A 73 4.74 9.34 12.66
C LEU A 73 5.72 10.32 13.34
N ILE A 74 6.11 11.40 12.66
CA ILE A 74 7.14 12.34 13.11
C ILE A 74 6.52 13.61 13.69
N LEU A 75 5.41 14.08 13.11
CA LEU A 75 4.68 15.29 13.47
C LEU A 75 3.49 14.97 14.37
#